data_AF-A0ABD6EMB8-F1
#
_entry.id   AF-A0ABD6EMB8-F1
#
_cell.length_a   1.000
_cell.length_b   1.000
_cell.length_c   1.000
_cell.angle_alpha   90.00
_cell.angle_beta   90.00
_cell.angle_gamma   90.00
#
_symmetry.space_group_name_H-M   'P 1'
#
loop_
_entity.id
_entity.type
_entity.pdbx_description
1 polymer ?
#
loop_
_entity_poly.entity_id
_entity_poly.type
_entity_poly.pdbx_seq_one_letter_code
_entity_poly.pdbx_strand_id
1 'polypeptide(L)'
;MYLHSFLLLILFVSAKHILCIINGEFVEWNRHANLVKIFARERNSEIITSCSGSLISSSLILTAPKCLLNQTTNERLDEIIISYPTFRRPKTVPADIVDITDSWALLKITPLKHEMVI
;
A
#
# COMPACT_ATOMS: atom_id res chain seq x y z
N MET A 1 28.62 -25.71 30.46
CA MET A 1 29.30 -25.29 29.22
C MET A 1 28.49 -25.50 27.93
N TYR A 2 27.30 -26.14 27.95
CA TYR A 2 26.49 -26.40 26.74
C TYR A 2 25.34 -25.41 26.50
N LEU A 3 24.90 -24.66 27.52
CA LEU A 3 23.73 -23.79 27.44
C LEU A 3 23.95 -22.56 26.52
N HIS A 4 25.15 -21.97 26.55
CA HIS A 4 25.50 -20.86 25.66
C HIS A 4 25.60 -21.26 24.19
N SER A 5 26.02 -22.50 23.91
CA SER A 5 26.13 -23.02 22.53
C SER A 5 24.74 -23.28 21.93
N PHE A 6 23.79 -23.75 22.75
CA PHE A 6 22.39 -23.93 22.34
C PHE A 6 21.68 -22.60 22.07
N LEU A 7 21.93 -21.57 22.89
CA LEU A 7 21.35 -20.23 22.72
C LEU A 7 21.83 -19.54 21.43
N LEU A 8 23.12 -19.70 21.09
CA LEU A 8 23.69 -19.21 19.83
C LEU A 8 23.07 -19.93 18.61
N LEU A 9 22.80 -21.22 18.72
CA LEU A 9 22.20 -22.00 17.64
C LEU A 9 20.75 -21.58 17.37
N ILE A 10 19.96 -21.29 18.41
CA ILE A 10 18.60 -20.76 18.29
C ILE A 10 18.61 -19.36 17.65
N LEU A 11 19.52 -18.48 18.06
CA LEU A 11 19.70 -17.14 17.49
C LEU A 11 20.05 -17.18 15.99
N PHE A 12 20.92 -18.11 15.57
CA PHE A 12 21.26 -18.32 14.15
C PHE A 12 20.09 -18.86 13.31
N VAL A 13 19.22 -19.68 13.89
CA VAL A 13 18.04 -20.22 13.20
C VAL A 13 16.94 -19.15 13.07
N SER A 14 16.75 -18.29 14.07
CA SER A 14 15.75 -17.21 14.04
C SER A 14 16.09 -16.05 13.10
N ALA A 15 17.35 -15.89 12.69
CA ALA A 15 17.80 -14.80 11.83
C ALA A 15 17.47 -14.97 10.33
N LYS A 16 16.88 -16.11 9.92
CA LYS A 16 16.69 -16.47 8.49
C LYS A 16 15.32 -16.13 7.89
N HIS A 17 14.46 -15.36 8.55
CA HIS A 17 13.22 -14.87 7.92
C HIS A 17 13.41 -13.48 7.31
N ILE A 18 14.45 -13.33 6.49
CA ILE A 18 14.48 -12.28 5.48
C ILE A 18 13.61 -12.80 4.34
N LEU A 19 12.45 -12.19 4.13
CA LEU A 19 11.57 -12.48 3.00
C LEU A 19 12.31 -12.17 1.70
N CYS A 20 12.85 -13.22 1.08
CA CYS A 20 13.41 -13.19 -0.27
C CYS A 20 12.28 -13.45 -1.28
N ILE A 21 12.44 -12.97 -2.52
CA ILE A 21 11.56 -13.37 -3.63
C ILE A 21 11.87 -14.85 -3.94
N ILE A 22 11.09 -15.75 -3.34
CA ILE A 22 11.24 -17.19 -3.56
C ILE A 22 10.69 -17.50 -4.96
N ASN A 23 11.56 -18.00 -5.84
CA ASN A 23 11.21 -18.34 -7.23
C ASN A 23 10.64 -17.15 -8.04
N GLY A 24 11.25 -15.97 -7.89
CA GLY A 24 10.88 -14.81 -8.69
C GLY A 24 11.13 -15.03 -10.18
N GLU A 25 10.11 -14.80 -11.00
CA GLU A 25 10.26 -14.72 -12.44
C GLU A 25 10.49 -13.26 -12.87
N PHE A 26 11.30 -13.07 -13.91
CA PHE A 26 11.37 -11.77 -14.57
C PHE A 26 10.03 -11.49 -15.25
N VAL A 27 9.24 -10.62 -14.64
CA VAL A 27 7.97 -10.16 -15.18
C VAL A 27 8.15 -8.79 -15.83
N GLU A 28 7.55 -8.61 -17.00
CA GLU A 28 7.47 -7.30 -17.61
C GLU A 28 6.66 -6.37 -16.70
N TRP A 29 7.20 -5.19 -16.39
CA TRP A 29 6.60 -4.23 -15.44
C TRP A 29 5.14 -3.91 -15.75
N ASN A 30 4.77 -3.89 -17.04
CA ASN A 30 3.42 -3.63 -17.53
C ASN A 30 2.37 -4.64 -17.05
N ARG A 31 2.77 -5.88 -16.70
CA ARG A 31 1.84 -6.89 -16.13
C ARG A 31 1.27 -6.48 -14.78
N HIS A 32 1.95 -5.58 -14.06
CA HIS A 32 1.54 -5.12 -12.74
C HIS A 32 1.15 -3.64 -12.74
N ALA A 33 0.76 -3.09 -13.91
CA ALA A 33 0.31 -1.69 -14.02
C ALA A 33 -0.94 -1.37 -13.16
N ASN A 34 -1.61 -2.39 -12.63
CA ASN A 34 -2.72 -2.23 -11.71
C ASN A 34 -2.29 -2.00 -10.25
N LEU A 35 -1.03 -2.27 -9.89
CA LEU A 35 -0.55 -2.03 -8.53
C LEU A 35 -0.35 -0.53 -8.29
N VAL A 36 -0.87 -0.06 -7.17
CA VAL A 36 -0.75 1.33 -6.76
C VAL A 36 -0.15 1.44 -5.36
N LYS A 37 0.51 2.56 -5.11
CA LYS A 37 0.98 2.95 -3.79
C LYS A 37 0.01 3.95 -3.19
N ILE A 38 -0.43 3.68 -1.97
CA ILE A 38 -1.40 4.50 -1.23
C ILE A 38 -0.64 5.14 -0.07
N PHE A 39 -0.75 6.45 0.04
CA PHE A 39 -0.27 7.23 1.16
C PHE A 39 -1.48 7.79 1.89
N ALA A 40 -1.61 7.46 3.17
CA ALA A 40 -2.71 7.89 4.00
C ALA A 40 -2.16 8.60 5.23
N ARG A 41 -2.74 9.75 5.57
CA ARG A 41 -2.30 10.59 6.68
C ARG A 41 -3.52 11.25 7.34
N GLU A 42 -3.41 11.48 8.65
CA GLU A 42 -4.31 12.34 9.41
C GLU A 42 -3.89 13.81 9.25
N ARG A 43 -4.83 14.74 9.09
CA ARG A 43 -4.56 16.14 8.69
C ARG A 43 -3.51 16.87 9.54
N ASN A 44 -3.40 16.52 10.82
CA ASN A 44 -2.48 17.17 11.77
C ASN A 44 -1.31 16.27 12.21
N SER A 45 -1.14 15.10 11.57
CA SER A 45 -0.11 14.14 11.94
C SER A 45 1.03 14.14 10.93
N GLU A 46 2.27 14.07 11.41
CA GLU A 46 3.43 13.85 10.53
C GLU A 46 3.55 12.39 10.08
N ILE A 47 2.77 11.48 10.68
CA ILE A 47 2.83 10.06 10.37
C ILE A 47 2.10 9.80 9.04
N ILE A 48 2.81 9.21 8.09
CA ILE A 48 2.26 8.74 6.81
C ILE A 48 2.23 7.22 6.82
N THR A 49 1.05 6.66 6.65
CA THR A 49 0.89 5.23 6.40
C THR A 49 1.06 4.98 4.91
N SER A 50 1.99 4.09 4.56
CA SER A 50 2.22 3.65 3.18
C SER A 50 1.68 2.23 2.99
N CYS A 51 0.77 2.08 2.04
CA CYS A 51 0.15 0.81 1.69
C CYS A 51 0.23 0.54 0.18
N SER A 52 -0.16 -0.67 -0.20
CA SER A 52 -0.42 -1.04 -1.59
C SER A 52 -1.91 -1.23 -1.82
N GLY A 53 -2.33 -1.04 -3.06
CA GLY A 53 -3.66 -1.39 -3.53
C GLY A 53 -3.61 -1.88 -4.97
N SER A 54 -4.79 -2.19 -5.51
CA SER A 54 -4.94 -2.56 -6.91
C SER A 54 -6.02 -1.72 -7.57
N LEU A 55 -5.73 -1.15 -8.73
CA LEU A 55 -6.74 -0.66 -9.66
C LEU A 55 -7.62 -1.83 -10.08
N ILE A 56 -8.92 -1.70 -9.83
CA ILE A 56 -9.94 -2.66 -10.27
C ILE A 56 -10.83 -2.07 -11.39
N SER A 57 -10.69 -0.76 -11.64
CA SER A 57 -11.29 -0.06 -12.77
C SER A 57 -10.44 1.17 -13.14
N SER A 58 -10.92 1.99 -14.09
CA SER A 58 -10.27 3.25 -14.47
C SER A 58 -10.14 4.27 -13.35
N SER A 59 -10.92 4.14 -12.28
CA SER A 59 -10.93 5.11 -11.16
C SER A 59 -11.08 4.48 -9.78
N LEU A 60 -11.27 3.16 -9.68
CA LEU A 60 -11.49 2.48 -8.40
C LEU A 60 -10.27 1.65 -8.00
N ILE A 61 -9.93 1.73 -6.72
CA ILE A 61 -8.80 1.05 -6.12
C ILE A 61 -9.27 0.23 -4.93
N LEU A 62 -8.91 -1.04 -4.93
CA LEU A 62 -9.12 -1.97 -3.83
C LEU A 62 -7.88 -1.98 -2.92
N THR A 63 -8.10 -1.90 -1.61
CA THR A 63 -7.04 -2.03 -0.60
C THR A 63 -7.57 -2.67 0.68
N ALA A 64 -6.70 -2.82 1.68
CA ALA A 64 -7.08 -3.32 3.00
C ALA A 64 -7.64 -2.17 3.88
N PRO A 65 -8.64 -2.42 4.74
CA PRO A 65 -9.21 -1.40 5.63
C PRO A 65 -8.17 -0.72 6.53
N LYS A 66 -7.22 -1.52 7.04
CA LYS A 66 -6.10 -1.07 7.89
C LYS A 66 -5.20 -0.01 7.24
N CYS A 67 -5.29 0.19 5.93
CA CYS A 67 -4.54 1.22 5.21
C CYS A 67 -5.17 2.60 5.33
N LEU A 68 -6.44 2.67 5.72
CA LEU A 68 -7.24 3.89 5.78
C LEU A 68 -7.69 4.23 7.21
N LEU A 69 -7.31 3.40 8.18
CA LEU A 69 -7.68 3.54 9.58
C LEU A 69 -6.44 3.75 10.42
N ASN A 70 -6.53 4.67 11.38
CA ASN A 70 -5.52 4.84 12.41
C ASN A 70 -5.51 3.58 13.30
N GLN A 71 -4.33 2.97 13.49
CA GLN A 71 -4.21 1.71 14.23
C GLN A 71 -4.50 1.84 15.73
N THR A 72 -4.40 3.05 16.27
CA THR A 72 -4.60 3.33 17.69
C THR A 72 -6.05 3.76 17.97
N THR A 73 -6.60 4.66 17.15
CA THR A 73 -7.95 5.22 17.37
C THR A 73 -9.04 4.52 16.57
N ASN A 74 -8.67 3.73 15.55
CA ASN A 74 -9.56 3.14 14.57
C ASN A 74 -10.40 4.17 13.77
N GLU A 75 -9.99 5.44 13.81
CA GLU A 75 -10.62 6.52 13.04
C GLU A 75 -10.08 6.55 11.61
N ARG A 76 -10.86 7.13 10.70
CA ARG A 76 -10.49 7.26 9.29
C ARG A 76 -9.39 8.30 9.10
N LEU A 77 -8.43 7.99 8.24
CA LEU A 77 -7.40 8.94 7.81
C LEU A 77 -8.01 9.92 6.79
N ASP A 78 -7.66 11.20 6.92
CA ASP A 78 -8.29 12.29 6.15
C ASP A 78 -7.70 12.47 4.75
N GLU A 79 -6.38 12.36 4.65
CA GLU A 79 -5.64 12.70 3.44
C GLU A 79 -5.15 11.42 2.77
N ILE A 80 -5.77 11.09 1.64
CA ILE A 80 -5.41 9.93 0.83
C ILE A 80 -4.82 10.39 -0.51
N ILE A 81 -3.58 10.02 -0.74
CA ILE A 81 -2.84 10.29 -1.97
C ILE A 81 -2.42 8.95 -2.59
N ILE A 82 -2.64 8.80 -3.88
CA ILE A 82 -2.36 7.56 -4.60
C ILE A 82 -1.34 7.84 -5.69
N SER A 83 -0.31 6.99 -5.76
CA SER A 83 0.62 6.94 -6.88
C SER A 83 0.37 5.68 -7.69
N TYR A 84 0.05 5.83 -8.96
CA TYR A 84 -0.17 4.71 -9.88
C TYR A 84 0.74 4.83 -11.12
N PRO A 85 1.21 3.70 -11.66
CA PRO A 85 2.07 3.73 -12.84
C PRO A 85 1.28 4.17 -14.07
N THR A 86 1.93 4.95 -14.94
CA THR A 86 1.45 5.20 -16.30
C THR A 86 2.57 4.89 -17.29
N PHE A 87 2.26 4.84 -18.58
CA PHE A 87 3.23 4.52 -19.63
C PHE A 87 4.48 5.41 -19.61
N ARG A 88 4.37 6.68 -19.18
CA ARG A 88 5.51 7.61 -19.15
C ARG A 88 6.11 7.78 -17.76
N ARG A 89 5.29 8.15 -16.78
CA ARG A 89 5.70 8.45 -15.40
C ARG A 89 4.56 8.13 -14.42
N PRO A 90 4.85 7.68 -13.20
CA PRO A 90 3.81 7.54 -12.18
C PRO A 90 3.04 8.86 -12.01
N LYS A 91 1.72 8.78 -11.98
CA LYS A 91 0.85 9.92 -11.64
C LYS A 91 0.51 9.82 -10.15
N THR A 92 0.55 10.95 -9.45
CA THR A 92 0.18 11.05 -8.05
C THR A 92 -1.04 11.95 -7.94
N VAL A 93 -2.12 11.44 -7.37
CA VAL A 93 -3.44 12.09 -7.35
C VAL A 93 -4.11 11.90 -5.99
N PRO A 94 -4.99 12.82 -5.57
CA PRO A 94 -5.86 12.59 -4.43
C PRO A 94 -6.90 11.50 -4.74
N ALA A 95 -7.40 10.87 -3.68
CA ALA A 95 -8.49 9.91 -3.77
C ALA A 95 -9.42 10.02 -2.57
N ASP A 96 -10.67 9.64 -2.79
CA ASP A 96 -11.72 9.66 -1.80
C ASP A 96 -12.05 8.24 -1.33
N ILE A 97 -12.36 8.09 -0.05
CA ILE A 97 -12.85 6.82 0.50
C ILE A 97 -14.30 6.63 0.06
N VAL A 98 -14.56 5.56 -0.70
CA VAL A 98 -15.92 5.20 -1.13
C VAL A 98 -16.57 4.33 -0.08
N ASP A 99 -15.87 3.28 0.35
CA ASP A 99 -16.40 2.30 1.31
C ASP A 99 -15.27 1.64 2.10
N ILE A 100 -15.59 1.24 3.33
CA ILE A 100 -14.70 0.48 4.22
C ILE A 100 -15.53 -0.63 4.86
N THR A 101 -15.15 -1.88 4.60
CA THR A 101 -15.69 -3.07 5.26
C THR A 101 -14.65 -3.66 6.22
N ASP A 102 -14.98 -4.78 6.86
CA ASP A 102 -14.05 -5.49 7.75
C ASP A 102 -12.88 -6.15 7.00
N SER A 103 -13.01 -6.40 5.70
CA SER A 103 -12.04 -7.20 4.91
C SER A 103 -11.40 -6.44 3.76
N TRP A 104 -12.08 -5.45 3.20
CA TRP A 104 -11.61 -4.64 2.08
C TRP A 104 -12.10 -3.20 2.17
N ALA A 105 -11.38 -2.30 1.53
CA ALA A 105 -11.78 -0.92 1.37
C ALA A 105 -11.63 -0.48 -0.08
N LEU A 106 -12.50 0.46 -0.47
CA LEU A 106 -12.59 0.97 -1.83
C LEU A 106 -12.30 2.47 -1.85
N LEU A 107 -11.36 2.86 -2.70
CA LEU A 107 -10.98 4.24 -2.96
C LEU A 107 -11.40 4.62 -4.38
N LYS A 108 -11.72 5.90 -4.58
CA LYS A 108 -11.99 6.48 -5.89
C LYS A 108 -11.00 7.60 -6.19
N ILE A 109 -10.33 7.52 -7.33
CA ILE A 109 -9.46 8.59 -7.80
C ILE A 109 -10.30 9.83 -8.10
N THR A 110 -9.93 10.96 -7.50
CA THR A 110 -10.56 12.25 -7.79
C THR A 110 -9.94 12.81 -9.07
N PRO A 111 -10.71 13.04 -10.15
CA PRO A 111 -10.15 13.55 -11.39
C PRO A 111 -9.55 14.95 -11.18
N LEU A 112 -8.32 15.15 -11.66
CA LEU A 112 -7.72 16.48 -11.70
C LEU A 112 -8.55 17.36 -12.63
N LYS A 113 -8.96 18.53 -12.15
CA LYS A 113 -9.88 19.48 -12.81
C LYS A 113 -9.34 20.08 -14.14
N HIS A 114 -8.30 19.50 -14.75
CA HIS A 114 -7.56 20.07 -15.89
C HIS A 114 -7.43 19.16 -17.13
N GLU A 115 -8.09 18.00 -17.17
CA GLU A 115 -8.17 17.15 -18.38
C GLU A 115 -9.63 16.97 -18.86
N MET A 116 -10.41 18.06 -18.85
CA MET A 116 -11.63 18.18 -19.66
C MET A 116 -11.40 19.28 -20.70
N VAL A 117 -10.67 18.96 -21.76
CA VAL A 117 -10.72 19.71 -23.01
C VAL A 117 -11.42 18.79 -24.01
N ILE A 118 -12.66 19.15 -24.33
CA ILE A 118 -13.47 18.61 -25.43
C ILE A 118 -12.85 19.08 -26.74
#